data_AF-A0A957SKF6-F1
#
_entry.id   AF-A0A957SKF6-F1
#
_cell.length_a   1.000
_cell.length_b   1.000
_cell.length_c   1.000
_cell.angle_alpha   90.00
_cell.angle_beta   90.00
_cell.angle_gamma   90.00
#
_symmetry.space_group_name_H-M   'P 1'
#
loop_
_entity.id
_entity.type
_entity.pdbx_description
1 polymer ?
#
loop_
_entity_poly.entity_id
_entity_poly.type
_entity_poly.pdbx_seq_one_letter_code
_entity_poly.pdbx_strand_id
1 'polypeptide(L)'
;MNKSVATNLIALALCMVGYFTPVYGEPILMTGLFALSGGVTNWLAIYMLFEKVPFLYGSGVIPNQFEEFKAGIKRLIVQEFFTRQHIER
;
A
#
# COMPACT_ATOMS: atom_id res chain seq x y z
N MET A 1 -0.22 19.32 2.27
CA MET A 1 -0.74 18.44 3.33
C MET A 1 -0.49 16.99 2.91
N ASN A 2 0.17 16.18 3.74
CA ASN A 2 0.44 14.79 3.39
C ASN A 2 -0.90 14.02 3.37
N LYS A 3 -1.32 13.52 2.20
CA LYS A 3 -2.69 13.03 1.98
C LYS A 3 -3.03 11.85 2.90
N SER A 4 -2.07 10.96 3.15
CA SER A 4 -2.23 9.81 4.05
C SER A 4 -2.45 10.22 5.51
N VAL A 5 -1.82 11.31 5.96
CA VAL A 5 -2.01 11.83 7.33
C VAL A 5 -3.44 12.33 7.51
N ALA A 6 -3.99 13.03 6.52
CA ALA A 6 -5.36 13.53 6.57
C ALA A 6 -6.39 12.38 6.68
N THR A 7 -6.24 11.34 5.86
CA THR A 7 -7.16 10.19 5.88
C THR A 7 -7.08 9.39 7.18
N ASN A 8 -5.87 9.19 7.71
CA ASN A 8 -5.67 8.49 8.98
C ASN A 8 -6.21 9.30 10.17
N LEU A 9 -6.08 10.64 10.15
CA LEU A 9 -6.68 11.50 11.18
C LEU A 9 -8.21 11.44 11.14
N ILE A 10 -8.82 11.42 9.96
CA ILE A 10 -10.27 11.26 9.82
C ILE A 10 -10.70 9.89 10.35
N ALA A 11 -9.96 8.81 10.02
CA ALA A 11 -10.25 7.48 10.53
C ALA A 11 -10.13 7.38 12.07
N LEU A 12 -9.11 8.04 12.65
CA LEU A 12 -8.94 8.15 14.09
C LEU A 12 -10.10 8.92 14.73
N ALA A 13 -10.53 10.01 14.11
CA ALA A 13 -11.70 10.77 14.58
C ALA A 13 -12.98 9.93 14.56
N LEU A 14 -13.19 9.13 13.51
CA LEU A 14 -14.31 8.18 13.44
C LEU A 14 -14.24 7.12 14.54
N CYS A 15 -13.05 6.61 14.89
CA CYS A 15 -12.88 5.70 16.02
C CYS A 15 -13.31 6.36 17.34
N MET A 16 -12.85 7.60 17.58
CA MET A 16 -13.20 8.34 18.79
C MET A 16 -14.71 8.63 18.87
N VAL A 17 -15.31 9.10 17.77
CA VAL A 17 -16.75 9.35 17.69
C VAL A 17 -17.54 8.07 17.91
N GLY A 18 -17.17 6.96 17.26
CA GLY A 18 -17.86 5.68 17.42
C GLY A 18 -17.79 5.13 18.85
N TYR A 19 -16.70 5.39 19.57
CA TYR A 19 -16.53 4.96 20.96
C TYR A 19 -17.43 5.72 21.94
N PHE A 20 -17.58 7.04 21.76
CA PHE A 20 -18.36 7.87 22.68
C PHE A 20 -19.84 8.04 22.27
N THR A 21 -20.22 7.63 21.07
CA THR A 21 -21.58 7.86 20.55
C THR A 21 -22.53 6.73 20.97
N PRO A 22 -23.68 7.03 21.61
CA PRO A 22 -24.66 6.04 22.03
C PRO A 22 -25.56 5.52 20.88
N VAL A 23 -25.59 6.21 19.74
CA VAL A 23 -26.44 5.89 18.58
C VAL A 23 -25.55 5.46 17.40
N TYR A 24 -25.73 4.23 16.91
CA TYR A 24 -24.88 3.63 15.86
C TYR A 24 -23.37 3.56 16.20
N GLY A 25 -23.00 3.57 17.48
CA GLY A 25 -21.61 3.57 17.94
C GLY A 25 -20.78 2.41 17.37
N GLU A 26 -21.31 1.18 17.42
CA GLU A 26 -20.62 -0.02 16.93
C GLU A 26 -20.29 0.03 15.42
N PRO A 27 -21.25 0.29 14.50
CA PRO A 27 -20.93 0.48 13.08
C PRO A 27 -19.92 1.60 12.79
N ILE A 28 -20.03 2.73 13.49
CA ILE A 28 -19.12 3.87 13.31
C ILE A 28 -17.71 3.51 13.79
N LEU A 29 -17.60 2.86 14.95
CA LEU A 29 -16.34 2.39 15.52
C LEU A 29 -15.67 1.38 14.58
N MET A 30 -16.42 0.39 14.08
CA MET A 30 -15.90 -0.60 13.14
C MET A 30 -15.40 0.06 11.86
N THR A 31 -16.16 1.02 11.32
CA THR A 31 -15.74 1.78 10.13
C THR A 31 -14.43 2.53 10.38
N GLY A 32 -14.32 3.22 11.52
CA GLY A 32 -13.10 3.93 11.92
C GLY A 32 -11.91 2.97 12.08
N LEU A 33 -12.09 1.85 12.77
CA LEU A 33 -11.04 0.86 13.02
C LEU A 33 -10.54 0.21 11.73
N PHE A 34 -11.45 -0.17 10.83
CA PHE A 34 -11.08 -0.71 9.52
C PHE A 34 -10.36 0.33 8.67
N ALA A 35 -10.85 1.57 8.62
CA ALA A 35 -10.22 2.64 7.87
C ALA A 35 -8.83 2.98 8.39
N LEU A 36 -8.65 3.01 9.72
CA LEU A 36 -7.37 3.35 10.36
C LEU A 36 -6.35 2.22 10.18
N SER A 37 -6.74 0.98 10.45
CA SER A 37 -5.87 -0.19 10.27
C SER A 37 -5.47 -0.37 8.81
N GLY A 38 -6.45 -0.28 7.89
CA GLY A 38 -6.21 -0.38 6.46
C GLY A 38 -5.31 0.75 5.93
N GLY A 39 -5.58 1.99 6.35
CA GLY A 39 -4.80 3.16 5.94
C GLY A 39 -3.34 3.10 6.39
N VAL A 40 -3.11 2.78 7.68
CA VAL A 40 -1.76 2.64 8.25
C VAL A 40 -1.02 1.47 7.62
N THR A 41 -1.65 0.30 7.52
CA THR A 41 -1.02 -0.90 6.97
C THR A 41 -0.69 -0.72 5.48
N ASN A 42 -1.55 -0.08 4.70
CA ASN A 42 -1.26 0.20 3.28
C ASN A 42 -0.11 1.19 3.11
N TRP A 43 -0.06 2.24 3.93
CA TRP A 43 1.08 3.16 3.92
C TRP A 43 2.39 2.43 4.24
N LEU A 44 2.38 1.61 5.31
CA LEU A 44 3.52 0.80 5.69
C LEU A 44 3.94 -0.18 4.59
N ALA A 45 2.98 -0.82 3.91
CA ALA A 45 3.23 -1.76 2.83
C ALA A 45 3.99 -1.08 1.67
N ILE A 46 3.55 0.10 1.24
CA ILE A 46 4.26 0.85 0.18
C ILE A 46 5.65 1.25 0.67
N TYR A 47 5.76 1.75 1.90
CA TYR A 47 7.05 2.15 2.47
C TYR A 47 8.04 0.98 2.53
N MET A 48 7.60 -0.19 3.02
CA MET A 48 8.46 -1.37 3.13
C MET A 48 8.83 -2.00 1.78
N LEU A 49 8.17 -1.65 0.67
CA LEU A 49 8.63 -2.09 -0.64
C LEU A 49 9.99 -1.47 -0.99
N PHE A 50 10.18 -0.19 -0.64
CA PHE A 50 11.33 0.61 -1.04
C PHE A 50 12.36 0.78 0.06
N GLU A 51 11.94 0.83 1.32
CA GLU A 51 12.82 1.05 2.46
C GLU A 51 12.82 -0.15 3.40
N LYS A 52 13.98 -0.40 4.02
CA LYS A 52 14.14 -1.49 4.99
C LYS A 52 13.68 -0.98 6.36
N VAL A 53 12.68 -1.63 6.92
CA VAL A 53 12.11 -1.29 8.22
C VAL A 53 12.69 -2.25 9.26
N PRO A 54 13.28 -1.74 10.37
CA PRO A 54 13.80 -2.61 11.41
C PRO A 54 12.68 -3.47 11.99
N PHE A 55 12.98 -4.73 12.33
CA PHE A 55 12.06 -5.73 12.89
C PHE A 55 10.95 -6.26 11.96
N LEU A 56 10.81 -5.74 10.74
CA LEU A 56 9.86 -6.25 9.75
C LEU A 56 10.57 -7.03 8.65
N TYR A 57 10.46 -8.36 8.71
CA TYR A 57 10.94 -9.25 7.66
C TYR A 57 10.19 -8.99 6.35
N GLY A 58 10.92 -9.04 5.23
CA GLY A 58 10.37 -8.74 3.90
C GLY A 58 10.35 -7.24 3.54
N SER A 59 10.86 -6.36 4.41
CA SER A 59 11.06 -4.95 4.07
C SER A 59 12.28 -4.73 3.15
N GLY A 60 12.22 -3.67 2.34
CA GLY A 60 13.17 -3.38 1.28
C GLY A 60 13.19 -4.43 0.17
N VAL A 61 12.05 -5.05 -0.16
CA VAL A 61 12.02 -6.15 -1.14
C VAL A 61 12.50 -5.70 -2.53
N ILE A 62 12.13 -4.49 -2.97
CA ILE A 62 12.53 -3.95 -4.28
C ILE A 62 14.05 -3.72 -4.35
N PRO A 63 14.70 -2.99 -3.42
CA PRO A 63 16.14 -2.84 -3.47
C PRO A 63 16.88 -4.19 -3.30
N ASN A 64 16.35 -5.11 -2.50
CA ASN A 64 16.97 -6.43 -2.32
C ASN A 64 16.92 -7.32 -3.58
N GLN A 65 15.90 -7.16 -4.44
CA GLN A 65 15.70 -7.95 -5.67
C GLN A 65 15.87 -7.10 -6.94
N PHE A 66 16.55 -5.97 -6.85
CA PHE A 66 16.56 -4.97 -7.92
C PHE A 66 17.08 -5.50 -9.27
N GLU A 67 18.15 -6.29 -9.24
CA GLU A 67 18.72 -6.90 -10.46
C GLU A 67 17.77 -7.89 -11.11
N GLU A 68 17.06 -8.69 -10.31
CA GLU A 68 16.09 -9.66 -10.80
C GLU A 68 14.86 -8.95 -11.39
N PHE A 69 14.42 -7.85 -10.75
CA PHE A 69 13.35 -6.99 -11.23
C PHE A 69 13.70 -6.36 -12.59
N LYS A 70 14.93 -5.83 -12.73
CA LYS A 70 15.45 -5.27 -13.99
C LYS A 70 15.49 -6.31 -15.11
N ALA A 71 16.00 -7.52 -14.82
CA ALA A 71 16.02 -8.61 -15.78
C ALA A 71 14.59 -9.03 -16.20
N GLY A 72 13.66 -9.08 -15.24
CA GLY A 72 12.25 -9.37 -15.48
C GLY A 72 11.59 -8.35 -16.41
N ILE A 73 11.74 -7.05 -16.13
CA ILE A 73 11.20 -5.97 -16.98
C ILE A 73 11.77 -6.06 -18.40
N LYS A 74 13.09 -6.24 -18.54
CA LYS A 74 13.71 -6.38 -19.86
C LYS A 74 13.09 -7.53 -20.65
N ARG A 75 12.92 -8.69 -20.02
CA ARG A 75 12.30 -9.86 -20.66
C ARG A 75 10.86 -9.57 -21.07
N LEU A 76 10.06 -8.98 -20.18
CA LEU A 76 8.67 -8.62 -20.44
C LEU A 76 8.56 -7.67 -21.63
N ILE A 77 9.38 -6.61 -21.66
CA ILE A 77 9.38 -5.65 -22.77
C ILE A 77 9.68 -6.35 -24.10
N VAL A 78 10.73 -7.17 -24.14
CA VAL A 78 11.14 -7.87 -25.37
C VAL A 78 10.06 -8.85 -25.84
N GLN A 79 9.43 -9.57 -24.93
CA GLN A 79 8.40 -10.55 -25.27
C GLN A 79 7.07 -9.90 -25.68
N GLU A 80 6.61 -8.88 -24.97
CA GLU A 80 5.28 -8.30 -25.23
C GLU A 80 5.31 -7.28 -26.36
N PHE A 81 6.34 -6.43 -26.44
CA PHE A 81 6.38 -5.31 -27.39
C PHE A 81 7.25 -5.58 -28.62
N PHE A 82 8.25 -6.47 -28.52
CA PHE A 82 9.19 -6.78 -29.61
C PHE A 82 8.99 -8.19 -30.19
N THR A 83 7.79 -8.75 -30.07
CA THR A 83 7.43 -9.94 -30.80
C THR A 83 7.41 -9.69 -32.31
N ARG A 84 7.83 -10.68 -33.10
CA ARG A 84 7.83 -10.59 -34.57
C ARG A 84 6.46 -10.16 -35.14
N GLN A 85 5.38 -10.63 -34.53
CA GLN A 85 4.00 -10.25 -34.89
C GLN A 85 3.69 -8.76 -34.69
N HIS A 86 4.33 -8.06 -33.76
CA HIS A 86 4.15 -6.62 -33.53
C HIS A 86 5.13 -5.76 -34.35
N ILE A 87 6.31 -6.28 -34.70
CA ILE A 87 7.32 -5.56 -35.49
C ILE A 87 6.99 -5.56 -36.99
N GLU A 88 6.27 -6.59 -37.46
CA GLU A 88 5.89 -6.73 -38.88
C GLU A 88 4.56 -6.04 -39.25
N ARG A 89 3.93 -5.33 -38.30
CA ARG A 89 2.76 -4.45 -38.53
C ARG A 89 3.18 -2.99 -38.56
#